data_AF-A0A6N8SGQ9-F1
#
_entry.id   AF-A0A6N8SGQ9-F1
#
_cell.length_a   1.000
_cell.length_b   1.000
_cell.length_c   1.000
_cell.angle_alpha   90.00
_cell.angle_beta   90.00
_cell.angle_gamma   90.00
#
_symmetry.space_group_name_H-M   'P 1'
#
loop_
_entity.id
_entity.type
_entity.pdbx_description
1 polymer ?
#
loop_
_entity_poly.entity_id
_entity_poly.type
_entity_poly.pdbx_seq_one_letter_code
_entity_poly.pdbx_strand_id
1 'polypeptide(L)'
;MDSRKGRKVMPDPSGWQRKYQWRLTWPGEADEDWAAYDGDLYIGRIHRDKTSLKAGMFIWAGGCSSWWEFERPMPQSGHEAEAWEAAKRVEDWYDEGVARAGPKPDALSQRIADLKERGRKFGW
;
A
#
# COMPACT_ATOMS: atom_id res chain seq x y z
N MET A 1 -3.02 -13.32 -29.58
CA MET A 1 -3.44 -13.77 -28.24
C MET A 1 -3.59 -12.52 -27.38
N ASP A 2 -4.82 -12.13 -27.05
CA ASP A 2 -5.10 -10.91 -26.27
C ASP A 2 -4.74 -11.16 -24.79
N SER A 3 -3.69 -10.50 -24.30
CA SER A 3 -3.12 -10.70 -22.97
C SER A 3 -3.88 -9.97 -21.86
N ARG A 4 -5.07 -9.39 -22.11
CA ARG A 4 -5.86 -8.70 -21.08
C ARG A 4 -6.79 -9.66 -20.35
N LYS A 5 -6.24 -10.71 -19.72
CA LYS A 5 -6.95 -11.36 -18.61
C LYS A 5 -7.18 -10.29 -17.54
N GLY A 6 -8.45 -10.08 -17.19
CA GLY A 6 -8.95 -8.91 -16.46
C GLY A 6 -8.05 -8.48 -15.30
N ARG A 7 -7.47 -7.28 -15.42
CA ARG A 7 -6.71 -6.66 -14.34
C ARG A 7 -7.70 -6.38 -13.21
N LYS A 8 -7.61 -7.12 -12.10
CA LYS A 8 -8.44 -6.89 -10.91
C LYS A 8 -8.07 -5.52 -10.33
N VAL A 9 -8.91 -4.53 -10.62
CA VAL A 9 -8.76 -3.18 -10.07
C VAL A 9 -9.45 -3.17 -8.71
N MET A 10 -8.84 -2.51 -7.73
CA MET A 10 -9.48 -2.29 -6.44
C MET A 10 -10.83 -1.57 -6.65
N PRO A 11 -11.93 -2.04 -6.05
CA PRO A 11 -13.21 -1.37 -6.14
C PRO A 11 -13.12 0.02 -5.50
N ASP A 12 -13.80 1.00 -6.10
CA ASP A 12 -13.82 2.41 -5.69
C ASP A 12 -15.28 2.88 -5.71
N PRO A 13 -15.85 3.42 -4.62
CA PRO A 13 -17.20 3.97 -4.64
C PRO A 13 -17.26 5.22 -5.52
N SER A 14 -18.45 5.57 -5.99
CA SER A 14 -18.66 6.80 -6.77
C SER A 14 -18.42 8.05 -5.91
N GLY A 15 -17.17 8.49 -5.77
CA GLY A 15 -16.84 9.74 -5.08
C GLY A 15 -15.50 9.77 -4.36
N TRP A 16 -14.88 8.62 -4.08
CA TRP A 16 -13.48 8.60 -3.64
C TRP A 16 -12.56 8.51 -4.86
N GLN A 17 -11.37 9.10 -4.73
CA GLN A 17 -10.34 9.06 -5.75
C GLN A 17 -9.01 8.79 -5.07
N ARG A 18 -8.41 7.66 -5.42
CA ARG A 18 -7.08 7.25 -4.94
C ARG A 18 -6.05 8.33 -5.22
N LYS A 19 -5.26 8.68 -4.19
CA LYS A 19 -4.13 9.60 -4.31
C LYS A 19 -2.85 8.87 -4.72
N TYR A 20 -2.71 7.60 -4.30
CA TYR A 20 -1.49 6.82 -4.44
C TYR A 20 -1.64 5.64 -5.39
N GLN A 21 -0.51 5.05 -5.77
CA GLN A 21 -0.49 3.91 -6.68
C GLN A 21 -0.81 2.62 -5.92
N TRP A 22 -1.85 1.91 -6.35
CA TRP A 22 -2.22 0.61 -5.78
C TRP A 22 -1.92 -0.51 -6.77
N ARG A 23 -1.26 -1.58 -6.30
CA ARG A 23 -0.86 -2.73 -7.11
C ARG A 23 -1.32 -4.01 -6.43
N LEU A 24 -1.80 -4.99 -7.20
CA LEU A 24 -2.06 -6.33 -6.67
C LEU A 24 -0.76 -6.94 -6.14
N THR A 25 -0.79 -7.42 -4.91
CA THR A 25 0.41 -8.03 -4.29
C THR A 25 0.74 -9.37 -4.93
N TRP A 26 -0.30 -10.17 -5.26
CA TRP A 26 -0.16 -11.51 -5.84
C TRP A 26 -0.93 -11.62 -7.16
N PRO A 27 -0.36 -11.10 -8.28
CA PRO A 27 -1.02 -11.17 -9.58
C PRO A 27 -1.22 -12.63 -10.01
N GLY A 28 -2.48 -13.02 -10.26
CA GLY A 28 -2.84 -14.38 -10.70
C GLY A 28 -3.49 -15.23 -9.61
N GLU A 29 -3.44 -14.79 -8.35
CA GLU A 29 -4.25 -15.37 -7.28
C GLU A 29 -5.61 -14.68 -7.20
N ALA A 30 -6.63 -15.41 -6.72
CA ALA A 30 -7.97 -14.86 -6.54
C ALA A 30 -8.05 -13.87 -5.37
N ASP A 31 -6.94 -13.68 -4.65
CA ASP A 31 -6.88 -12.94 -3.41
C ASP A 31 -7.14 -11.44 -3.59
N GLU A 32 -7.84 -10.87 -2.61
CA GLU A 32 -8.13 -9.45 -2.53
C GLU A 32 -7.05 -8.81 -1.68
N ASP A 33 -5.91 -8.55 -2.32
CA ASP A 33 -4.68 -8.11 -1.68
C ASP A 33 -3.95 -7.07 -2.53
N TRP A 34 -3.74 -5.88 -1.98
CA TRP A 34 -3.14 -4.76 -2.68
C TRP A 34 -2.13 -4.02 -1.81
N ALA A 35 -1.02 -3.63 -2.42
CA ALA A 35 0.01 -2.77 -1.83
C ALA A 35 -0.06 -1.35 -2.43
N ALA A 36 0.11 -0.36 -1.55
CA ALA A 36 0.12 1.05 -1.88
C ALA A 36 1.56 1.59 -1.99
N TYR A 37 1.76 2.51 -2.93
CA TYR A 37 3.04 3.14 -3.19
C TYR A 37 2.92 4.65 -3.47
N ASP A 38 3.84 5.43 -2.88
CA ASP A 38 4.17 6.79 -3.31
C ASP A 38 5.45 6.76 -4.17
N GLY A 39 5.26 6.66 -5.48
CA GLY A 39 6.33 6.38 -6.43
C GLY A 39 6.91 4.98 -6.18
N ASP A 40 8.16 4.92 -5.72
CA ASP A 40 8.84 3.67 -5.38
C ASP A 40 8.76 3.29 -3.90
N LEU A 41 8.29 4.20 -3.05
CA LEU A 41 8.13 3.98 -1.61
C LEU A 41 6.87 3.17 -1.35
N TYR A 42 7.02 2.01 -0.72
CA TYR A 42 5.89 1.28 -0.13
C TYR A 42 5.32 2.10 1.04
N ILE A 43 4.01 2.31 1.05
CA ILE A 43 3.31 3.10 2.09
C ILE A 43 2.26 2.29 2.88
N GLY A 44 1.90 1.08 2.41
CA GLY A 44 1.02 0.18 3.14
C GLY A 44 0.40 -0.91 2.28
N ARG A 45 -0.46 -1.73 2.89
CA ARG A 45 -1.14 -2.85 2.24
C ARG A 45 -2.53 -3.04 2.84
N ILE A 46 -3.43 -3.54 2.00
CA ILE A 46 -4.73 -4.04 2.44
C ILE A 46 -4.89 -5.49 1.96
N HIS A 47 -5.58 -6.30 2.76
CA HIS A 47 -5.98 -7.63 2.33
C HIS A 47 -7.26 -8.08 3.02
N ARG A 48 -8.04 -8.93 2.37
CA ARG A 48 -9.22 -9.51 2.99
C ARG A 48 -8.83 -10.48 4.10
N ASP A 49 -9.38 -10.26 5.28
CA ASP A 49 -9.23 -11.15 6.42
C ASP A 49 -9.96 -12.47 6.15
N LYS A 50 -9.24 -13.58 6.31
CA LYS A 50 -9.75 -14.94 6.08
C LYS A 50 -9.74 -15.78 7.34
N THR A 51 -9.11 -15.30 8.41
CA THR A 51 -8.69 -16.17 9.53
C THR A 51 -9.17 -15.67 10.89
N SER A 52 -9.41 -14.37 11.06
CA SER A 52 -9.86 -13.83 12.33
C SER A 52 -11.38 -13.90 12.51
N LEU A 53 -11.86 -13.51 13.70
CA LEU A 53 -13.30 -13.34 13.97
C LEU A 53 -13.96 -12.25 13.09
N LYS A 54 -13.16 -11.42 12.42
CA LYS A 54 -13.59 -10.41 11.44
C LYS A 54 -13.40 -10.89 9.99
N ALA A 55 -13.34 -12.21 9.77
CA ALA A 55 -13.24 -12.78 8.42
C ALA A 55 -14.30 -12.18 7.49
N GLY A 56 -13.87 -11.83 6.28
CA GLY A 56 -14.70 -11.12 5.30
C GLY A 56 -14.46 -9.61 5.24
N MET A 57 -13.98 -8.98 6.32
CA MET A 57 -13.54 -7.58 6.35
C MET A 57 -12.15 -7.42 5.72
N PHE A 58 -11.73 -6.19 5.47
CA PHE A 58 -10.38 -5.85 4.99
C PHE A 58 -9.48 -5.39 6.13
N ILE A 59 -8.33 -6.04 6.29
CA ILE A 59 -7.25 -5.54 7.12
C ILE A 59 -6.52 -4.45 6.33
N TRP A 60 -6.26 -3.32 6.97
CA TRP A 60 -5.31 -2.32 6.49
C TRP A 60 -4.09 -2.27 7.40
N ALA A 61 -2.93 -2.01 6.82
CA ALA A 61 -1.70 -1.77 7.56
C ALA A 61 -0.87 -0.68 6.85
N GLY A 62 -0.57 0.39 7.59
CA GLY A 62 0.41 1.38 7.17
C GLY A 62 1.81 0.80 7.21
N GLY A 63 2.66 1.19 6.27
CA GLY A 63 4.02 0.69 6.21
C GLY A 63 4.94 1.58 5.42
N CYS A 64 5.85 2.27 6.10
CA CYS A 64 6.82 3.18 5.49
C CYS A 64 8.19 2.95 6.14
N SER A 65 8.79 1.78 5.91
CA SER A 65 10.03 1.37 6.60
C SER A 65 11.30 1.95 5.96
N SER A 66 11.27 2.27 4.66
CA SER A 66 12.43 2.82 3.96
C SER A 66 12.71 4.28 4.30
N TRP A 67 11.74 5.01 4.87
CA TRP A 67 11.88 6.39 5.32
C TRP A 67 12.04 6.43 6.84
N TRP A 68 13.25 6.72 7.32
CA TRP A 68 13.57 6.65 8.74
C TRP A 68 13.03 7.83 9.57
N GLU A 69 12.86 9.00 8.97
CA GLU A 69 12.26 10.20 9.59
C GLU A 69 10.73 10.16 9.59
N PHE A 70 10.12 9.18 8.91
CA PHE A 70 8.68 9.08 8.85
C PHE A 70 8.08 8.81 10.24
N GLU A 71 7.27 9.75 10.72
CA GLU A 71 6.59 9.64 12.01
C GLU A 71 5.30 8.85 11.89
N ARG A 72 5.35 7.56 12.23
CA ARG A 72 4.23 6.62 12.09
C ARG A 72 3.03 7.01 12.97
N PRO A 73 1.87 7.36 12.38
CA PRO A 73 0.65 7.57 13.16
C PRO A 73 0.14 6.28 13.81
N MET A 74 -0.65 6.45 14.87
CA MET A 74 -1.33 5.35 15.56
C MET A 74 -2.85 5.48 15.35
N PRO A 75 -3.58 4.37 15.13
CA PRO A 75 -3.07 3.01 14.99
C PRO A 75 -2.30 2.80 13.67
N GLN A 76 -1.44 1.78 13.61
CA GLN A 76 -0.69 1.40 12.39
C GLN A 76 -1.46 0.40 11.52
N SER A 77 -2.51 -0.20 12.06
CA SER A 77 -3.35 -1.18 11.36
C SER A 77 -4.75 -1.24 11.95
N GLY A 78 -5.67 -1.82 11.18
CA GLY A 78 -7.05 -2.01 11.61
C GLY A 78 -7.86 -2.81 10.59
N HIS A 79 -9.19 -2.80 10.77
CA HIS A 79 -10.14 -3.46 9.88
C HIS A 79 -11.16 -2.45 9.37
N GLU A 80 -11.54 -2.58 8.11
CA GLU A 80 -12.65 -1.85 7.48
C GLU A 80 -13.54 -2.83 6.71
N ALA A 81 -14.79 -2.46 6.43
CA ALA A 81 -15.74 -3.37 5.79
C ALA A 81 -15.39 -3.60 4.32
N GLU A 82 -15.04 -2.53 3.61
CA GLU A 82 -14.76 -2.54 2.17
C GLU A 82 -13.29 -2.24 1.85
N ALA A 83 -12.82 -2.74 0.70
CA ALA A 83 -11.43 -2.56 0.26
C ALA A 83 -11.05 -1.08 0.10
N TRP A 84 -11.97 -0.26 -0.40
CA TRP A 84 -11.74 1.16 -0.61
C TRP A 84 -11.62 1.94 0.71
N GLU A 85 -12.35 1.54 1.75
CA GLU A 85 -12.26 2.15 3.09
C GLU A 85 -10.90 1.83 3.70
N ALA A 86 -10.49 0.55 3.63
CA ALA A 86 -9.17 0.11 4.05
C ALA A 86 -8.06 0.85 3.30
N ALA A 87 -8.20 1.02 1.98
CA ALA A 87 -7.26 1.76 1.17
C ALA A 87 -7.19 3.23 1.59
N LYS A 88 -8.35 3.87 1.76
CA LYS A 88 -8.43 5.25 2.26
C LYS A 88 -7.73 5.38 3.61
N ARG A 89 -7.85 4.40 4.51
CA ARG A 89 -7.11 4.42 5.80
C ARG A 89 -5.61 4.36 5.64
N VAL A 90 -5.08 3.58 4.70
CA VAL A 90 -3.65 3.62 4.38
C VAL A 90 -3.22 4.98 3.85
N GLU A 91 -4.00 5.59 2.94
CA GLU A 91 -3.70 6.91 2.40
C GLU A 91 -3.74 8.00 3.48
N ASP A 92 -4.80 8.02 4.32
CA ASP A 92 -4.94 8.95 5.44
C ASP A 92 -3.79 8.80 6.45
N TRP A 93 -3.43 7.55 6.79
CA TRP A 93 -2.31 7.25 7.69
C TRP A 93 -0.97 7.72 7.12
N TYR A 94 -0.75 7.57 5.81
CA TYR A 94 0.47 8.05 5.16
C TYR A 94 0.53 9.58 5.13
N ASP A 95 -0.56 10.24 4.73
CA ASP A 95 -0.68 11.70 4.71
C ASP A 95 -0.40 12.30 6.10
N GLU A 96 -0.93 11.69 7.16
CA GLU A 96 -0.70 12.14 8.53
C GLU A 96 0.77 11.99 8.93
N GLY A 97 1.42 10.88 8.56
CA GLY A 97 2.85 10.70 8.84
C GLY A 97 3.74 11.66 8.05
N VAL A 98 3.38 11.99 6.81
CA VAL A 98 4.03 13.05 6.02
C VAL A 98 3.83 14.42 6.68
N ALA A 99 2.62 14.72 7.15
CA ALA A 99 2.35 16.00 7.81
C ALA A 99 3.19 16.20 9.09
N ARG A 100 3.50 15.11 9.80
CA ARG A 100 4.34 15.10 11.00
C ARG A 100 5.84 15.18 10.68
N ALA A 101 6.30 14.38 9.72
CA ALA A 101 7.71 14.28 9.35
C ALA A 101 8.21 15.40 8.43
N GLY A 102 7.29 16.09 7.75
CA GLY A 102 7.59 16.96 6.63
C GLY A 102 7.60 16.23 5.29
N PRO A 103 7.85 16.95 4.18
CA PRO A 103 7.80 16.37 2.84
C PRO A 103 8.84 15.27 2.65
N LYS A 104 8.49 14.26 1.85
CA LYS A 104 9.39 13.17 1.48
C LYS A 104 10.69 13.71 0.87
N PRO A 105 11.88 13.39 1.41
CA PRO A 105 13.14 13.84 0.82
C PRO A 105 13.40 13.22 -0.55
N ASP A 106 13.89 14.01 -1.52
CA ASP A 106 14.25 13.52 -2.87
C ASP A 106 15.28 12.38 -2.82
N ALA A 107 16.24 12.48 -1.89
CA ALA A 107 17.28 11.47 -1.67
C ALA A 107 16.71 10.09 -1.30
N LEU A 108 15.49 10.03 -0.74
CA LEU A 108 14.84 8.76 -0.41
C LEU A 108 14.47 7.97 -1.67
N SER A 109 13.96 8.64 -2.70
CA SER A 109 13.59 8.00 -3.96
C SER A 109 14.81 7.37 -4.62
N GLN A 110 15.94 8.09 -4.64
CA GLN A 110 17.21 7.56 -5.16
C GLN A 110 17.71 6.37 -4.34
N ARG A 111 17.68 6.46 -3.00
CA ARG A 111 18.08 5.37 -2.13
C ARG A 111 17.24 4.11 -2.35
N ILE A 112 15.93 4.25 -2.54
CA ILE A 112 15.05 3.10 -2.82
C ILE A 112 15.38 2.49 -4.18
N ALA A 113 15.63 3.31 -5.20
CA ALA A 113 16.05 2.83 -6.51
C ALA A 113 17.37 2.02 -6.42
N ASP A 114 18.37 2.55 -5.71
CA ASP A 114 19.66 1.88 -5.50
C ASP A 114 19.49 0.55 -4.74
N LEU A 115 18.62 0.50 -3.73
CA LEU A 115 18.33 -0.73 -2.99
C LEU A 115 17.68 -1.79 -3.90
N LYS A 116 16.76 -1.39 -4.78
CA LYS A 116 16.15 -2.29 -5.78
C LYS A 116 17.17 -2.81 -6.78
N GLU A 117 18.07 -1.95 -7.26
CA GLU A 117 19.14 -2.37 -8.18
C GLU A 117 20.11 -3.34 -7.52
N ARG A 118 20.50 -3.07 -6.27
CA ARG A 118 21.33 -3.99 -5.47
C ARG A 118 20.63 -5.33 -5.25
N GLY A 119 19.36 -5.34 -4.85
CA GLY A 119 18.58 -6.57 -4.70
C GLY A 119 18.58 -7.41 -5.98
N ARG A 120 18.33 -6.77 -7.13
CA ARG A 120 18.40 -7.43 -8.45
C ARG A 120 19.78 -8.01 -8.74
N LYS A 121 20.85 -7.28 -8.41
CA LYS A 121 22.23 -7.72 -8.65
C LYS A 121 22.63 -8.89 -7.74
N PHE A 122 22.07 -8.97 -6.54
CA PHE A 122 22.50 -9.94 -5.51
C PHE A 122 21.46 -11.02 -5.16
N GLY A 123 20.30 -11.03 -5.81
CA GLY A 123 19.37 -12.16 -5.78
C GLY A 123 18.42 -12.21 -4.57
N TRP A 124 18.05 -11.06 -3.99
CA TRP A 124 17.02 -10.95 -2.96
C TRP A 124 16.03 -9.82 -3.29
#